data_AF-A0A2S6GUM8-F1
#
_entry.id   AF-A0A2S6GUM8-F1
#
_cell.length_a   1.000
_cell.length_b   1.000
_cell.length_c   1.000
_cell.angle_alpha   90.00
_cell.angle_beta   90.00
_cell.angle_gamma   90.00
#
_symmetry.space_group_name_H-M   'P 1'
#
loop_
_entity.id
_entity.type
_entity.pdbx_description
1 polymer ?
#
loop_
_entity_poly.entity_id
_entity_poly.type
_entity_poly.pdbx_seq_one_letter_code
_entity_poly.pdbx_strand_id
1 'polypeptide(L)'
;MTALDTPPPLEPSPAAPMPGLDDPPRPPRGVLQLIGQMLAILGTVLLCFVVQLSLVGTAQHDRDQSTAYDDFRRELANGTAPVGALVDGRLLDSGTSVAILEIPRIGVREVVAEGTSARTLKSGPGHLRNTPMPGQAGTSVIYGRRATYGGPFALLDKLRSGDEIIVTTGQGESRYVVQGVRRANDKERPALQSGQGRLTLVTADGSYYVPSDILRVDARLSSEAFDGNRRLPAFAVPDDEKAMVGDASALTPLALWILVLAAAAVAVVLIRHRLGRWHAWVIGAPVLGVVGLTLADATAGLLPNLM
;
A
#
# COMPACT_ATOMS: atom_id res chain seq x y z
N MET A 1 -27.41 -67.01 87.44
CA MET A 1 -26.39 -67.70 86.64
C MET A 1 -26.28 -66.98 85.30
N THR A 2 -25.12 -66.37 85.10
CA THR A 2 -24.38 -66.12 83.85
C THR A 2 -25.07 -65.48 82.63
N ALA A 3 -24.45 -64.37 82.22
CA ALA A 3 -24.71 -63.53 81.07
C ALA A 3 -24.54 -64.22 79.72
N LEU A 4 -25.24 -63.70 78.70
CA LEU A 4 -24.75 -63.62 77.32
C LEU A 4 -25.17 -62.26 76.76
N ASP A 5 -24.26 -61.31 76.87
CA ASP A 5 -24.35 -59.99 76.25
C ASP A 5 -23.97 -60.15 74.77
N THR A 6 -24.88 -59.78 73.87
CA THR A 6 -24.68 -59.91 72.42
C THR A 6 -24.26 -58.54 71.90
N PRO A 7 -23.05 -58.38 71.32
CA PRO A 7 -22.62 -57.06 70.85
C PRO A 7 -23.46 -56.61 69.64
N PRO A 8 -23.74 -55.31 69.51
CA PRO A 8 -24.57 -54.76 68.43
C PRO A 8 -23.86 -54.87 67.06
N PRO A 9 -24.62 -54.79 65.94
CA PRO A 9 -24.07 -54.93 64.60
C PRO A 9 -23.08 -53.78 64.30
N LEU A 10 -21.93 -54.13 63.73
CA LEU A 10 -20.95 -53.15 63.25
C LEU A 10 -21.57 -52.32 62.12
N GLU A 11 -21.71 -51.01 62.33
CA GLU A 11 -22.05 -50.08 61.27
C GLU A 11 -20.99 -50.16 60.15
N PRO A 12 -21.40 -50.17 58.87
CA PRO A 12 -20.44 -50.19 57.77
C PRO A 12 -19.60 -48.91 57.82
N SER A 13 -18.30 -49.10 58.01
CA SER A 13 -17.29 -48.04 57.97
C SER A 13 -17.48 -47.18 56.70
N PRO A 14 -17.56 -45.85 56.81
CA PRO A 14 -17.70 -44.99 55.65
C PRO A 14 -16.54 -45.27 54.68
N ALA A 15 -16.88 -45.61 53.44
CA ALA A 15 -15.92 -45.87 52.39
C ALA A 15 -14.92 -44.71 52.31
N ALA A 16 -13.62 -45.03 52.38
CA ALA A 16 -12.56 -44.05 52.25
C ALA A 16 -12.78 -43.23 50.96
N PRO A 17 -12.58 -41.90 50.98
CA PRO A 17 -12.69 -41.09 49.78
C PRO A 17 -11.72 -41.66 48.74
N MET A 18 -12.23 -42.00 47.56
CA MET A 18 -11.38 -42.30 46.41
C MET A 18 -10.36 -41.16 46.25
N PRO A 19 -9.07 -41.42 46.02
CA PRO A 19 -8.11 -40.37 45.72
C PRO A 19 -8.67 -39.58 44.54
N GLY A 20 -8.97 -38.30 44.77
CA GLY A 20 -9.47 -37.43 43.72
C GLY A 20 -8.49 -37.48 42.56
N LEU A 21 -9.01 -37.65 41.34
CA LEU A 21 -8.26 -37.24 40.16
C LEU A 21 -7.91 -35.77 40.40
N ASP A 22 -6.62 -35.49 40.67
CA ASP A 22 -6.15 -34.12 40.84
C ASP A 22 -6.61 -33.33 39.61
N ASP A 23 -7.50 -32.34 39.83
CA ASP A 23 -7.90 -31.43 38.77
C ASP A 23 -6.61 -30.84 38.17
N PRO A 24 -6.45 -30.84 36.83
CA PRO A 24 -5.24 -30.31 36.22
C PRO A 24 -5.04 -28.87 36.69
N PRO A 25 -3.80 -28.47 37.02
CA PRO A 25 -3.52 -27.15 37.59
C PRO A 25 -4.03 -26.07 36.63
N ARG A 26 -5.05 -25.31 37.07
CA ARG A 26 -5.59 -24.20 36.29
C ARG A 26 -4.50 -23.14 36.17
N PRO A 27 -4.18 -22.65 34.94
CA PRO A 27 -3.17 -21.62 34.79
C PRO A 27 -3.55 -20.38 35.62
N PRO A 28 -2.58 -19.68 36.23
CA PRO A 28 -2.86 -18.51 37.04
C PRO A 28 -3.59 -17.47 36.20
N ARG A 29 -4.70 -16.93 36.72
CA ARG A 29 -5.65 -16.04 36.02
C ARG A 29 -4.98 -14.85 35.30
N GLY A 30 -3.79 -14.44 35.71
CA GLY A 30 -3.01 -13.37 35.07
C GLY A 30 -2.41 -13.75 33.71
N VAL A 31 -1.99 -15.00 33.49
CA VAL A 31 -1.36 -15.43 32.23
C VAL A 31 -2.37 -15.44 31.09
N LEU A 32 -3.58 -15.97 31.33
CA LEU A 32 -4.64 -15.98 30.32
C LEU A 32 -5.08 -14.56 29.93
N GLN A 33 -5.08 -13.63 30.88
CA GLN A 33 -5.40 -12.22 30.62
C GLN A 33 -4.32 -11.53 29.78
N LEU A 34 -3.05 -11.80 30.04
CA LEU A 34 -1.93 -11.26 29.25
C LEU A 34 -1.99 -11.75 27.80
N ILE A 35 -2.22 -13.05 27.60
CA ILE A 35 -2.37 -13.64 26.26
C ILE A 35 -3.55 -12.98 25.53
N GLY A 36 -4.71 -12.84 26.19
CA GLY A 36 -5.87 -12.19 25.61
C GLY A 36 -5.61 -10.73 25.22
N GLN A 37 -4.82 -9.98 25.99
CA GLN A 37 -4.43 -8.62 25.67
C GLN A 37 -3.50 -8.54 24.47
N MET A 38 -2.50 -9.43 24.39
CA MET A 38 -1.58 -9.48 23.25
C MET A 38 -2.32 -9.81 21.95
N LEU A 39 -3.25 -10.79 21.99
CA LEU A 39 -4.10 -11.12 20.86
C LEU A 39 -5.02 -9.96 20.45
N ALA A 40 -5.59 -9.23 21.42
CA ALA A 40 -6.43 -8.07 21.13
C ALA A 40 -5.63 -6.91 20.49
N ILE A 41 -4.42 -6.65 20.96
CA ILE A 41 -3.52 -5.64 20.36
C ILE A 41 -3.14 -6.08 18.94
N LEU A 42 -2.72 -7.33 18.76
CA LEU A 42 -2.39 -7.86 17.44
C LEU A 42 -3.58 -7.76 16.48
N GLY A 43 -4.77 -8.16 16.91
CA GLY A 43 -6.00 -8.04 16.13
C GLY A 43 -6.33 -6.58 15.77
N THR A 44 -6.09 -5.64 16.69
CA THR A 44 -6.28 -4.20 16.44
C THR A 44 -5.28 -3.68 15.39
N VAL A 45 -4.01 -4.07 15.49
CA VAL A 45 -2.97 -3.69 14.51
C VAL A 45 -3.29 -4.24 13.12
N LEU A 46 -3.70 -5.51 13.04
CA LEU A 46 -4.11 -6.12 11.77
C LEU A 46 -5.36 -5.43 11.18
N LEU A 47 -6.33 -5.07 12.02
CA LEU A 47 -7.50 -4.31 11.60
C LEU A 47 -7.11 -2.91 11.08
N CYS A 48 -6.27 -2.18 11.82
CA CYS A 48 -5.72 -0.89 11.37
C CYS A 48 -4.99 -1.02 10.03
N PHE A 49 -4.25 -2.12 9.81
CA PHE A 49 -3.57 -2.38 8.55
C PHE A 49 -4.56 -2.53 7.38
N VAL A 50 -5.62 -3.31 7.55
CA VAL A 50 -6.67 -3.46 6.52
C VAL A 50 -7.39 -2.13 6.27
N VAL A 51 -7.72 -1.40 7.33
CA VAL A 51 -8.36 -0.07 7.25
C VAL A 51 -7.45 0.93 6.54
N GLN A 52 -6.14 0.88 6.79
CA GLN A 52 -5.15 1.74 6.14
C GLN A 52 -5.08 1.47 4.64
N LEU A 53 -4.96 0.21 4.22
CA LEU A 53 -4.85 -0.12 2.80
C LEU A 53 -6.13 0.16 2.01
N SER A 54 -7.29 0.13 2.67
CA SER A 54 -8.59 0.25 2.01
C SER A 54 -9.18 1.65 2.15
N LEU A 55 -9.61 2.03 3.36
CA LEU A 55 -10.40 3.24 3.59
C LEU A 55 -9.51 4.48 3.67
N VAL A 56 -8.50 4.45 4.54
CA VAL A 56 -7.64 5.63 4.78
C VAL A 56 -6.75 5.89 3.58
N GLY A 57 -6.17 4.86 2.98
CA GLY A 57 -5.32 4.97 1.79
C GLY A 57 -6.07 5.52 0.59
N THR A 58 -7.31 5.11 0.35
CA THR A 58 -8.15 5.69 -0.72
C THR A 58 -8.48 7.16 -0.43
N ALA A 59 -8.84 7.50 0.82
CA ALA A 59 -9.08 8.90 1.18
C ALA A 59 -7.83 9.79 1.11
N GLN A 60 -6.63 9.22 1.36
CA GLN A 60 -5.35 9.89 1.16
C GLN A 60 -5.09 10.13 -0.34
N HIS A 61 -5.22 9.08 -1.16
CA HIS A 61 -5.12 9.16 -2.62
C HIS A 61 -6.04 10.24 -3.21
N ASP A 62 -7.34 10.21 -2.87
CA ASP A 62 -8.32 11.17 -3.40
C ASP A 62 -7.97 12.62 -3.02
N ARG A 63 -7.50 12.83 -1.79
CA ARG A 63 -7.06 14.16 -1.31
C ARG A 63 -5.82 14.63 -2.06
N ASP A 64 -4.83 13.75 -2.20
CA ASP A 64 -3.57 14.06 -2.86
C ASP A 64 -3.82 14.37 -4.34
N GLN A 65 -4.67 13.59 -5.01
CA GLN A 65 -5.08 13.82 -6.40
C GLN A 65 -5.83 15.13 -6.60
N SER A 66 -6.76 15.48 -5.71
CA SER A 66 -7.45 16.78 -5.79
C SER A 66 -6.46 17.94 -5.66
N THR A 67 -5.51 17.84 -4.74
CA THR A 67 -4.50 18.88 -4.50
C THR A 67 -3.54 18.97 -5.70
N ALA A 68 -3.03 17.82 -6.17
CA ALA A 68 -2.14 17.73 -7.30
C ALA A 68 -2.79 18.26 -8.59
N TYR A 69 -4.09 18.01 -8.79
CA TYR A 69 -4.82 18.51 -9.96
C TYR A 69 -4.94 20.03 -9.95
N ASP A 70 -5.27 20.62 -8.80
CA ASP A 70 -5.38 22.07 -8.65
C ASP A 70 -4.02 22.76 -8.81
N ASP A 71 -2.95 22.17 -8.27
CA ASP A 71 -1.58 22.65 -8.42
C ASP A 71 -1.12 22.57 -9.87
N PHE A 72 -1.21 21.39 -10.49
CA PHE A 72 -0.74 21.18 -11.85
C PHE A 72 -1.55 21.99 -12.88
N ARG A 73 -2.86 22.14 -12.68
CA ARG A 73 -3.67 23.03 -13.52
C ARG A 73 -3.17 24.47 -13.48
N ARG A 74 -2.72 24.97 -12.32
CA ARG A 74 -2.11 26.31 -12.21
C ARG A 74 -0.77 26.38 -12.92
N GLU A 75 0.07 25.37 -12.80
CA GLU A 75 1.35 25.29 -13.51
C GLU A 75 1.17 25.26 -15.03
N LEU A 76 0.19 24.50 -15.53
CA LEU A 76 -0.18 24.49 -16.95
C LEU A 76 -0.65 25.87 -17.41
N ALA A 77 -1.51 26.53 -16.62
CA ALA A 77 -2.02 27.87 -16.96
C ALA A 77 -0.91 28.94 -16.99
N ASN A 78 0.10 28.80 -16.13
CA ASN A 78 1.24 29.72 -16.04
C ASN A 78 2.39 29.35 -17.00
N GLY A 79 2.33 28.20 -17.69
CA GLY A 79 3.43 27.71 -18.53
C GLY A 79 4.68 27.31 -17.73
N THR A 80 4.54 26.96 -16.45
CA THR A 80 5.65 26.58 -15.56
C THR A 80 5.72 25.07 -15.29
N ALA A 81 4.82 24.28 -15.87
CA ALA A 81 4.82 22.83 -15.73
C ALA A 81 6.12 22.22 -16.29
N PRO A 82 6.71 21.21 -15.62
CA PRO A 82 7.94 20.57 -16.08
C PRO A 82 7.72 19.83 -17.40
N VAL A 83 8.67 19.98 -18.33
CA VAL A 83 8.66 19.34 -19.67
C VAL A 83 9.76 18.30 -19.84
N GLY A 84 10.44 17.92 -18.76
CA GLY A 84 11.53 16.96 -18.77
C GLY A 84 11.97 16.56 -17.38
N ALA A 85 12.83 15.55 -17.30
CA ALA A 85 13.35 15.02 -16.03
C ALA A 85 14.35 15.97 -15.33
N LEU A 86 14.80 17.02 -16.03
CA LEU A 86 15.72 18.02 -15.53
C LEU A 86 15.08 19.41 -15.68
N VAL A 87 15.05 20.17 -14.58
CA VAL A 87 14.65 21.59 -14.56
C VAL A 87 15.85 22.37 -14.03
N ASP A 88 16.34 23.33 -14.82
CA ASP A 88 17.54 24.13 -14.50
C ASP A 88 18.78 23.28 -14.10
N GLY A 89 18.95 22.12 -14.75
CA GLY A 89 20.05 21.20 -14.50
C GLY A 89 19.92 20.36 -13.22
N ARG A 90 18.82 20.48 -12.49
CA ARG A 90 18.49 19.64 -11.32
C ARG A 90 17.47 18.59 -11.70
N LEU A 91 17.61 17.41 -11.09
CA LEU A 91 16.63 16.34 -11.24
C LEU A 91 15.30 16.79 -10.62
N LEU A 92 14.21 16.49 -11.31
CA LEU A 92 12.86 16.78 -10.83
C LEU A 92 12.57 15.97 -9.56
N ASP A 93 12.00 16.59 -8.54
CA ASP A 93 11.76 15.91 -7.25
C ASP A 93 10.66 14.84 -7.36
N SER A 94 10.77 13.77 -6.57
CA SER A 94 9.73 12.72 -6.48
C SER A 94 8.42 13.31 -6.01
N GLY A 95 7.33 12.95 -6.68
CA GLY A 95 6.00 13.47 -6.35
C GLY A 95 5.63 14.75 -7.11
N THR A 96 6.54 15.36 -7.87
CA THR A 96 6.21 16.54 -8.69
C THR A 96 5.25 16.16 -9.80
N SER A 97 4.16 16.89 -9.98
CA SER A 97 3.18 16.63 -11.04
C SER A 97 3.78 16.87 -12.43
N VAL A 98 3.62 15.91 -13.34
CA VAL A 98 4.18 15.98 -14.70
C VAL A 98 3.15 15.84 -15.80
N ALA A 99 2.01 15.20 -15.51
CA ALA A 99 0.95 15.02 -16.49
C ALA A 99 -0.43 14.81 -15.85
N ILE A 100 -1.49 15.01 -16.64
CA ILE A 100 -2.82 14.48 -16.37
C ILE A 100 -3.06 13.32 -17.34
N LEU A 101 -3.34 12.14 -16.81
CA LEU A 101 -3.65 10.92 -17.56
C LEU A 101 -5.16 10.67 -17.54
N GLU A 102 -5.76 10.57 -18.72
CA GLU A 102 -7.17 10.25 -18.90
C GLU A 102 -7.33 8.99 -19.74
N ILE A 103 -8.09 8.01 -19.23
CA ILE A 103 -8.41 6.76 -19.92
C ILE A 103 -9.94 6.57 -19.87
N PRO A 104 -10.70 7.14 -20.83
CA PRO A 104 -12.15 7.19 -20.78
C PRO A 104 -12.82 5.81 -20.63
N ARG A 105 -12.24 4.78 -21.28
CA ARG A 105 -12.75 3.40 -21.27
C ARG A 105 -12.93 2.83 -19.87
N ILE A 106 -12.05 3.20 -18.93
CA ILE A 106 -12.02 2.68 -17.56
C ILE A 106 -12.23 3.77 -16.51
N GLY A 107 -12.62 4.98 -16.94
CA GLY A 107 -12.93 6.10 -16.04
C GLY A 107 -11.74 6.65 -15.25
N VAL A 108 -10.50 6.41 -15.72
CA VAL A 108 -9.30 6.94 -15.06
C VAL A 108 -9.10 8.39 -15.46
N ARG A 109 -8.92 9.25 -14.47
CA ARG A 109 -8.49 10.64 -14.62
C ARG A 109 -7.62 10.99 -13.42
N GLU A 110 -6.31 10.95 -13.62
CA GLU A 110 -5.33 10.97 -12.54
C GLU A 110 -4.17 11.89 -12.90
N VAL A 111 -3.65 12.63 -11.93
CA VAL A 111 -2.39 13.34 -12.04
C VAL A 111 -1.26 12.33 -11.88
N VAL A 112 -0.34 12.35 -12.84
CA VAL A 112 0.87 11.56 -12.87
C VAL A 112 1.98 12.38 -12.23
N ALA A 113 2.59 11.84 -11.19
CA ALA A 113 3.75 12.41 -10.54
C ALA A 113 5.07 11.87 -11.13
N GLU A 114 6.17 12.56 -10.95
CA GLU A 114 7.50 12.06 -11.28
C GLU A 114 7.97 11.04 -10.22
N GLY A 115 8.52 9.92 -10.69
CA GLY A 115 9.07 8.84 -9.87
C GLY A 115 8.06 7.72 -9.61
N THR A 116 8.56 6.49 -9.49
CA THR A 116 7.75 5.27 -9.38
C THR A 116 7.97 4.49 -8.09
N SER A 117 8.42 5.17 -7.04
CA SER A 117 8.61 4.56 -5.72
C SER A 117 7.26 4.16 -5.10
N ALA A 118 7.29 3.19 -4.17
CA ALA A 118 6.09 2.82 -3.43
C ALA A 118 5.43 4.02 -2.72
N ARG A 119 6.23 4.98 -2.26
CA ARG A 119 5.75 6.22 -1.63
C ARG A 119 5.02 7.12 -2.62
N THR A 120 5.63 7.40 -3.77
CA THR A 120 5.00 8.23 -4.82
C THR A 120 3.69 7.60 -5.28
N LEU A 121 3.69 6.28 -5.50
CA LEU A 121 2.52 5.57 -6.03
C LEU A 121 1.34 5.45 -5.04
N LYS A 122 1.48 5.86 -3.78
CA LYS A 122 0.34 5.96 -2.84
C LYS A 122 -0.57 7.14 -3.16
N SER A 123 -0.03 8.19 -3.77
CA SER A 123 -0.75 9.43 -4.09
C SER A 123 -1.27 9.44 -5.53
N GLY A 124 -0.89 8.47 -6.36
CA GLY A 124 -1.37 8.30 -7.73
C GLY A 124 -0.36 7.66 -8.68
N PRO A 125 -0.65 7.63 -10.00
CA PRO A 125 0.28 7.12 -10.99
C PRO A 125 1.61 7.89 -11.03
N GLY A 126 2.69 7.20 -11.38
CA GLY A 126 4.04 7.76 -11.40
C GLY A 126 4.75 7.55 -12.74
N HIS A 127 5.46 8.55 -13.24
CA HIS A 127 6.27 8.49 -14.45
C HIS A 127 7.68 7.98 -14.12
N LEU A 128 8.18 7.04 -14.94
CA LEU A 128 9.52 6.49 -14.78
C LEU A 128 10.57 7.48 -15.32
N ARG A 129 11.42 7.97 -14.43
CA ARG A 129 12.30 9.14 -14.62
C ARG A 129 13.28 9.06 -15.79
N ASN A 130 13.73 7.85 -16.14
CA ASN A 130 14.66 7.65 -17.26
C ASN A 130 13.96 7.53 -18.62
N THR A 131 12.64 7.69 -18.65
CA THR A 131 11.83 7.65 -19.87
C THR A 131 11.46 9.07 -20.33
N PRO A 132 11.28 9.30 -21.63
CA PRO A 132 10.81 10.59 -22.13
C PRO A 132 9.44 10.93 -21.53
N MET A 133 9.16 12.23 -21.39
CA MET A 133 7.85 12.67 -20.91
C MET A 133 6.73 12.21 -21.85
N PRO A 134 5.51 11.97 -21.35
CA PRO A 134 4.38 11.69 -22.21
C PRO A 134 4.21 12.77 -23.28
N GLY A 135 3.99 12.34 -24.52
CA GLY A 135 3.90 13.17 -25.72
C GLY A 135 5.21 13.30 -26.50
N GLN A 136 6.36 13.00 -25.88
CA GLN A 136 7.66 13.09 -26.54
C GLN A 136 8.00 11.83 -27.34
N ALA A 137 8.92 11.97 -28.31
CA ALA A 137 9.46 10.84 -29.07
C ALA A 137 10.17 9.79 -28.17
N GLY A 138 9.80 8.52 -28.35
CA GLY A 138 10.26 7.38 -27.55
C GLY A 138 9.16 6.71 -26.72
N THR A 139 9.56 5.84 -25.81
CA THR A 139 8.63 5.11 -24.92
C THR A 139 8.59 5.79 -23.56
N SER A 140 7.52 6.52 -23.26
CA SER A 140 7.21 7.00 -21.91
C SER A 140 6.58 5.87 -21.10
N VAL A 141 6.95 5.75 -19.83
CA VAL A 141 6.49 4.66 -18.97
C VAL A 141 5.84 5.23 -17.71
N ILE A 142 4.62 4.78 -17.41
CA ILE A 142 3.85 5.19 -16.24
C ILE A 142 3.48 3.96 -15.43
N TYR A 143 3.77 3.98 -14.14
CA TYR A 143 3.41 2.95 -13.19
C TYR A 143 2.18 3.37 -12.39
N GLY A 144 1.36 2.41 -11.97
CA GLY A 144 0.23 2.69 -11.09
C GLY A 144 -0.21 1.44 -10.34
N ARG A 145 -0.73 1.65 -9.13
CA ARG A 145 -1.20 0.58 -8.25
C ARG A 145 -2.43 -0.12 -8.82
N ARG A 146 -2.49 -1.44 -8.64
CA ARG A 146 -3.63 -2.26 -9.06
C ARG A 146 -4.76 -2.25 -8.04
N ALA A 147 -4.48 -2.18 -6.73
CA ALA A 147 -5.51 -2.39 -5.71
C ALA A 147 -5.51 -1.33 -4.62
N THR A 148 -4.40 -1.19 -3.90
CA THR A 148 -4.36 -0.34 -2.71
C THR A 148 -4.24 1.14 -3.07
N TYR A 149 -4.62 2.03 -2.15
CA TYR A 149 -4.59 3.48 -2.36
C TYR A 149 -5.36 3.91 -3.64
N GLY A 150 -6.66 3.62 -3.67
CA GLY A 150 -7.52 3.90 -4.83
C GLY A 150 -7.38 2.93 -6.01
N GLY A 151 -6.20 2.34 -6.21
CA GLY A 151 -5.95 1.36 -7.27
C GLY A 151 -6.27 1.88 -8.68
N PRO A 152 -5.69 3.02 -9.12
CA PRO A 152 -6.07 3.68 -10.38
C PRO A 152 -5.92 2.77 -11.60
N PHE A 153 -5.05 1.77 -11.55
CA PHE A 153 -4.80 0.83 -12.66
C PHE A 153 -5.46 -0.54 -12.46
N ALA A 154 -6.41 -0.68 -11.52
CA ALA A 154 -7.15 -1.91 -11.24
C ALA A 154 -7.78 -2.58 -12.46
N LEU A 155 -8.15 -1.78 -13.47
CA LEU A 155 -8.88 -2.19 -14.66
C LEU A 155 -8.07 -2.08 -15.96
N LEU A 156 -6.73 -1.93 -15.89
CA LEU A 156 -5.90 -1.89 -17.10
C LEU A 156 -6.03 -3.15 -17.97
N ASP A 157 -6.37 -4.30 -17.36
CA ASP A 157 -6.65 -5.55 -18.08
C ASP A 157 -7.92 -5.49 -18.96
N LYS A 158 -8.77 -4.48 -18.78
CA LYS A 158 -9.99 -4.27 -19.57
C LYS A 158 -9.76 -3.46 -20.85
N LEU A 159 -8.59 -2.85 -21.00
CA LEU A 159 -8.24 -2.10 -22.19
C LEU A 159 -8.05 -3.02 -23.40
N ARG A 160 -8.45 -2.52 -24.57
CA ARG A 160 -8.43 -3.23 -25.84
C ARG A 160 -7.72 -2.40 -26.89
N SER A 161 -7.24 -3.07 -27.91
CA SER A 161 -6.66 -2.39 -29.07
C SER A 161 -7.68 -1.41 -29.66
N GLY A 162 -7.27 -0.17 -29.91
CA GLY A 162 -8.13 0.90 -30.39
C GLY A 162 -8.67 1.84 -29.30
N ASP A 163 -8.59 1.47 -28.02
CA ASP A 163 -9.00 2.37 -26.94
C ASP A 163 -8.08 3.60 -26.88
N GLU A 164 -8.64 4.75 -26.52
CA GLU A 164 -7.91 6.01 -26.44
C GLU A 164 -7.36 6.26 -25.04
N ILE A 165 -6.14 6.80 -24.98
CA ILE A 165 -5.54 7.38 -23.78
C ILE A 165 -5.12 8.80 -24.13
N ILE A 166 -5.50 9.75 -23.27
CA ILE A 166 -5.18 11.17 -23.44
C ILE A 166 -4.22 11.54 -22.31
N VAL A 167 -3.13 12.21 -22.65
CA VAL A 167 -2.17 12.69 -21.66
C VAL A 167 -1.91 14.17 -21.89
N THR A 168 -2.11 14.99 -20.86
CA THR A 168 -1.83 16.43 -20.92
C THR A 168 -0.59 16.74 -20.09
N THR A 169 0.45 17.28 -20.71
CA THR A 169 1.69 17.70 -20.05
C THR A 169 1.90 19.21 -20.22
N GLY A 170 3.00 19.74 -19.69
CA GLY A 170 3.40 21.13 -19.93
C GLY A 170 3.63 21.48 -21.41
N GLN A 171 3.83 20.49 -22.29
CA GLN A 171 3.97 20.71 -23.73
C GLN A 171 2.62 20.72 -24.48
N GLY A 172 1.56 20.22 -23.85
CA GLY A 172 0.22 20.15 -24.42
C GLY A 172 -0.42 18.77 -24.30
N GLU A 173 -1.53 18.60 -25.02
CA GLU A 173 -2.28 17.35 -25.07
C GLU A 173 -1.69 16.39 -26.10
N SER A 174 -1.52 15.13 -25.71
CA SER A 174 -1.09 14.03 -26.56
C SER A 174 -2.11 12.91 -26.53
N ARG A 175 -2.40 12.33 -27.70
CA ARG A 175 -3.35 11.23 -27.86
C ARG A 175 -2.61 9.94 -28.18
N TYR A 176 -3.06 8.88 -27.56
CA TYR A 176 -2.51 7.55 -27.71
C TYR A 176 -3.61 6.55 -28.02
N VAL A 177 -3.30 5.59 -28.87
CA VAL A 177 -4.19 4.47 -29.20
C VAL A 177 -3.60 3.19 -28.65
N VAL A 178 -4.32 2.55 -27.74
CA VAL A 178 -3.95 1.26 -27.14
C VAL A 178 -3.73 0.26 -28.25
N GLN A 179 -2.61 -0.44 -28.19
CA GLN A 179 -2.27 -1.49 -29.13
C GLN A 179 -2.47 -2.89 -28.51
N GLY A 180 -2.76 -2.97 -27.22
CA GLY A 180 -3.03 -4.23 -26.50
C GLY A 180 -2.29 -4.36 -25.17
N VAL A 181 -2.76 -5.32 -24.38
CA VAL A 181 -2.23 -5.71 -23.07
C VAL A 181 -1.14 -6.78 -23.25
N ARG A 182 -0.08 -6.72 -22.43
CA ARG A 182 1.00 -7.69 -22.35
C ARG A 182 1.27 -8.09 -20.90
N ARG A 183 1.66 -9.33 -20.67
CA ARG A 183 2.17 -9.87 -19.40
C ARG A 183 3.68 -10.09 -19.49
N ALA A 184 4.36 -10.46 -18.41
CA ALA A 184 5.83 -10.50 -18.41
C ALA A 184 6.43 -11.50 -19.41
N ASN A 185 5.73 -12.60 -19.70
CA ASN A 185 6.20 -13.62 -20.64
C ASN A 185 5.88 -13.30 -22.11
N ASP A 186 5.17 -12.19 -22.39
CA ASP A 186 4.82 -11.81 -23.75
C ASP A 186 6.00 -11.16 -24.47
N LYS A 187 6.10 -11.41 -25.78
CA LYS A 187 7.16 -10.83 -26.62
C LYS A 187 7.17 -9.30 -26.52
N GLU A 188 8.37 -8.74 -26.38
CA GLU A 188 8.54 -7.29 -26.41
C GLU A 188 8.08 -6.70 -27.74
N ARG A 189 7.56 -5.48 -27.65
CA ARG A 189 7.17 -4.70 -28.82
C ARG A 189 8.42 -4.33 -29.62
N PRO A 190 8.32 -4.25 -30.96
CA PRO A 190 9.41 -3.74 -31.79
C PRO A 190 9.87 -2.36 -31.33
N ALA A 191 11.16 -2.09 -31.54
CA ALA A 191 11.76 -0.78 -31.32
C ALA A 191 11.03 0.29 -32.15
N LEU A 192 10.93 1.49 -31.59
CA LEU A 192 10.31 2.63 -32.25
C LEU A 192 11.24 3.17 -33.34
N GLN A 193 10.65 3.63 -34.44
CA GLN A 193 11.39 4.42 -35.43
C GLN A 193 11.59 5.86 -34.92
N SER A 194 12.51 6.60 -35.53
CA SER A 194 12.74 8.00 -35.19
C SER A 194 11.45 8.82 -35.30
N GLY A 195 11.19 9.68 -34.32
CA GLY A 195 9.97 10.51 -34.25
C GLY A 195 8.71 9.79 -33.78
N GLN A 196 8.73 8.47 -33.54
CA GLN A 196 7.57 7.76 -33.00
C GLN A 196 7.52 7.82 -31.47
N GLY A 197 6.31 7.97 -30.93
CA GLY A 197 6.03 7.90 -29.49
C GLY A 197 5.25 6.64 -29.10
N ARG A 198 5.49 6.14 -27.90
CA ARG A 198 4.73 5.08 -27.23
C ARG A 198 4.54 5.44 -25.76
N LEU A 199 3.38 5.10 -25.22
CA LEU A 199 3.11 5.10 -23.80
C LEU A 199 2.98 3.65 -23.33
N THR A 200 3.69 3.28 -22.28
CA THR A 200 3.56 1.98 -21.64
C THR A 200 3.07 2.20 -20.21
N LEU A 201 1.83 1.79 -19.94
CA LEU A 201 1.27 1.75 -18.59
C LEU A 201 1.64 0.42 -17.94
N VAL A 202 2.04 0.44 -16.67
CA VAL A 202 2.51 -0.75 -15.95
C VAL A 202 1.80 -0.86 -14.60
N THR A 203 1.28 -2.04 -14.32
CA THR A 203 0.65 -2.35 -13.03
C THR A 203 0.91 -3.80 -12.63
N ALA A 204 0.53 -4.15 -11.41
CA ALA A 204 0.67 -5.51 -10.91
C ALA A 204 -0.33 -6.46 -11.59
N ASP A 205 -0.04 -7.75 -11.55
CA ASP A 205 -0.87 -8.80 -12.12
C ASP A 205 -0.97 -10.03 -11.21
N GLY A 206 -2.04 -10.80 -11.37
CA GLY A 206 -2.42 -11.86 -10.45
C GLY A 206 -3.44 -11.41 -9.40
N SER A 207 -3.30 -11.91 -8.16
CA SER A 207 -4.22 -11.57 -7.06
C SER A 207 -4.06 -10.11 -6.63
N TYR A 208 -5.16 -9.41 -6.37
CA TYR A 208 -5.18 -7.97 -6.07
C TYR A 208 -4.24 -7.58 -4.91
N TYR A 209 -4.15 -8.41 -3.87
CA TYR A 209 -3.34 -8.13 -2.68
C TYR A 209 -2.12 -9.05 -2.54
N VAL A 210 -1.86 -9.90 -3.53
CA VAL A 210 -0.67 -10.77 -3.59
C VAL A 210 -0.30 -10.96 -5.07
N PRO A 211 0.22 -9.92 -5.74
CA PRO A 211 0.56 -10.01 -7.14
C PRO A 211 1.77 -10.92 -7.34
N SER A 212 1.76 -11.60 -8.47
CA SER A 212 2.79 -12.55 -8.87
C SER A 212 3.54 -12.10 -10.12
N ASP A 213 2.97 -11.15 -10.87
CA ASP A 213 3.48 -10.76 -12.18
C ASP A 213 3.18 -9.27 -12.48
N ILE A 214 3.58 -8.79 -13.65
CA ILE A 214 3.42 -7.42 -14.13
C ILE A 214 2.59 -7.42 -15.41
N LEU A 215 1.58 -6.55 -15.45
CA LEU A 215 0.76 -6.25 -16.62
C LEU A 215 1.20 -4.92 -17.22
N ARG A 216 1.34 -4.90 -18.55
CA ARG A 216 1.73 -3.74 -19.34
C ARG A 216 0.69 -3.45 -20.41
N VAL A 217 0.35 -2.19 -20.61
CA VAL A 217 -0.49 -1.75 -21.72
C VAL A 217 0.33 -0.80 -22.57
N ASP A 218 0.59 -1.17 -23.83
CA ASP A 218 1.26 -0.27 -24.75
C ASP A 218 0.25 0.45 -25.63
N ALA A 219 0.44 1.75 -25.76
CA ALA A 219 -0.33 2.61 -26.64
C ALA A 219 0.60 3.40 -27.54
N ARG A 220 0.27 3.48 -28.83
CA ARG A 220 1.04 4.22 -29.82
C ARG A 220 0.57 5.66 -29.84
N LEU A 221 1.51 6.61 -29.87
CA LEU A 221 1.20 8.02 -30.04
C LEU A 221 0.51 8.23 -31.41
N SER A 222 -0.66 8.84 -31.39
CA SER A 222 -1.42 9.19 -32.59
C SER A 222 -1.33 10.67 -32.96
N SER A 223 -1.03 11.55 -31.99
CA SER A 223 -0.69 12.95 -32.24
C SER A 223 0.76 13.12 -32.70
N GLU A 224 1.09 14.33 -33.15
CA GLU A 224 2.48 14.70 -33.43
C GLU A 224 3.32 14.61 -32.15
N ALA A 225 4.54 14.08 -32.26
CA ALA A 225 5.44 13.95 -31.13
C ALA A 225 6.06 15.30 -30.80
N PHE A 226 6.03 15.67 -29.52
CA PHE A 226 6.78 16.81 -29.04
C PHE A 226 8.28 16.51 -29.02
N ASP A 227 9.09 17.57 -29.12
CA ASP A 227 10.53 17.46 -28.98
C ASP A 227 10.88 16.92 -27.59
N GLY A 228 11.73 15.89 -27.60
CA GLY A 228 12.17 15.20 -26.40
C GLY A 228 13.39 15.86 -25.77
N ASN A 229 13.40 15.89 -24.44
CA ASN A 229 14.57 16.32 -23.68
C ASN A 229 15.58 15.18 -23.48
N ARG A 230 16.77 15.54 -22.99
CA ARG A 230 17.84 14.57 -22.71
C ARG A 230 17.36 13.51 -21.71
N ARG A 231 17.40 12.24 -22.12
CA ARG A 231 17.04 11.11 -21.24
C ARG A 231 18.09 10.90 -20.16
N LEU A 232 17.62 10.57 -18.96
CA LEU A 232 18.51 10.14 -17.90
C LEU A 232 19.08 8.74 -18.23
N PRO A 233 20.34 8.47 -17.86
CA PRO A 233 20.91 7.15 -18.02
C PRO A 233 20.22 6.15 -17.09
N ALA A 234 20.25 4.86 -17.45
CA ALA A 234 19.55 3.82 -16.69
C ALA A 234 19.98 3.71 -15.21
N PHE A 235 21.24 4.02 -14.90
CA PHE A 235 21.76 4.01 -13.53
C PHE A 235 21.26 5.17 -12.66
N ALA A 236 20.59 6.17 -13.25
CA ALA A 236 20.00 7.28 -12.52
C ALA A 236 18.63 6.93 -11.88
N VAL A 237 18.07 5.75 -12.20
CA VAL A 237 16.82 5.27 -11.60
C VAL A 237 17.15 4.58 -10.27
N PRO A 238 16.62 5.07 -9.13
CA PRO A 238 16.75 4.40 -7.85
C PRO A 238 16.16 2.98 -7.85
N ASP A 239 16.68 2.09 -7.01
CA ASP A 239 16.22 0.69 -6.97
C ASP A 239 14.75 0.55 -6.55
N ASP A 240 14.26 1.43 -5.69
CA ASP A 240 12.87 1.48 -5.19
C ASP A 240 11.86 1.94 -6.25
N GLU A 241 12.33 2.49 -7.37
CA GLU A 241 11.50 2.87 -8.51
C GLU A 241 11.29 1.73 -9.52
N LYS A 242 12.01 0.62 -9.37
CA LYS A 242 11.84 -0.56 -10.23
C LYS A 242 10.49 -1.22 -9.99
N ALA A 243 9.96 -1.88 -11.02
CA ALA A 243 8.65 -2.52 -10.93
C ALA A 243 8.66 -3.65 -9.88
N MET A 244 7.60 -3.71 -9.07
CA MET A 244 7.41 -4.70 -8.00
C MET A 244 8.45 -4.64 -6.87
N VAL A 245 9.11 -3.49 -6.69
CA VAL A 245 10.05 -3.24 -5.59
C VAL A 245 9.39 -2.37 -4.51
N GLY A 246 9.68 -2.66 -3.25
CA GLY A 246 9.27 -1.85 -2.11
C GLY A 246 10.35 -0.86 -1.68
N ASP A 247 9.98 0.15 -0.89
CA ASP A 247 10.89 1.20 -0.42
C ASP A 247 11.55 0.81 0.91
N ALA A 248 12.81 0.36 0.86
CA ALA A 248 13.58 -0.02 2.05
C ALA A 248 13.77 1.13 3.05
N SER A 249 13.66 2.39 2.63
CA SER A 249 13.74 3.53 3.56
C SER A 249 12.56 3.56 4.54
N ALA A 250 11.47 2.84 4.25
CA ALA A 250 10.35 2.66 5.16
C ALA A 250 10.68 1.79 6.40
N LEU A 251 11.81 1.06 6.40
CA LEU A 251 12.24 0.26 7.56
C LEU A 251 12.54 1.14 8.78
N THR A 252 13.13 2.32 8.58
CA THR A 252 13.48 3.24 9.67
C THR A 252 12.24 3.77 10.39
N PRO A 253 11.26 4.41 9.72
CA PRO A 253 10.03 4.84 10.40
C PRO A 253 9.24 3.65 10.95
N LEU A 254 9.25 2.49 10.27
CA LEU A 254 8.60 1.28 10.78
C LEU A 254 9.16 0.87 12.14
N ALA A 255 10.49 0.77 12.27
CA ALA A 255 11.15 0.40 13.51
C ALA A 255 10.81 1.37 14.66
N LEU A 256 10.78 2.68 14.37
CA LEU A 256 10.40 3.70 15.35
C LEU A 256 8.95 3.54 15.79
N TRP A 257 8.02 3.32 14.85
CA TRP A 257 6.60 3.12 15.17
C TRP A 257 6.33 1.81 15.92
N ILE A 258 7.12 0.76 15.68
CA ILE A 258 7.04 -0.48 16.48
C ILE A 258 7.41 -0.20 17.94
N LEU A 259 8.46 0.59 18.19
CA LEU A 259 8.84 0.99 19.54
C LEU A 259 7.75 1.83 20.21
N VAL A 260 7.17 2.78 19.48
CA VAL A 260 6.04 3.60 19.97
C VAL A 260 4.82 2.72 20.26
N LEU A 261 4.50 1.75 19.40
CA LEU A 261 3.41 0.81 19.63
C LEU A 261 3.65 -0.04 20.88
N ALA A 262 4.87 -0.55 21.06
CA ALA A 262 5.23 -1.32 22.25
C ALA A 262 5.09 -0.47 23.53
N ALA A 263 5.58 0.77 23.51
CA ALA A 263 5.42 1.71 24.62
C ALA A 263 3.95 2.02 24.92
N ALA A 264 3.14 2.27 23.88
CA ALA A 264 1.70 2.50 23.99
C ALA A 264 0.97 1.27 24.57
N ALA A 265 1.31 0.06 24.12
CA ALA A 265 0.76 -1.18 24.65
C ALA A 265 1.07 -1.35 26.14
N VAL A 266 2.32 -1.12 26.55
CA VAL A 266 2.72 -1.16 27.97
C VAL A 266 1.96 -0.11 28.78
N ALA A 267 1.86 1.13 28.27
CA ALA A 267 1.10 2.20 28.94
C ALA A 267 -0.38 1.82 29.13
N VAL A 268 -1.04 1.23 28.13
CA VAL A 268 -2.43 0.77 28.22
C VAL A 268 -2.59 -0.32 29.29
N VAL A 269 -1.64 -1.27 29.36
CA VAL A 269 -1.62 -2.30 30.40
C VAL A 269 -1.45 -1.68 31.79
N LEU A 270 -0.51 -0.75 31.96
CA LEU A 270 -0.27 -0.06 33.24
C LEU A 270 -1.47 0.77 33.69
N ILE A 271 -2.07 1.56 32.78
CA ILE A 271 -3.28 2.34 33.04
C ILE A 271 -4.42 1.43 33.46
N ARG A 272 -4.59 0.29 32.80
CA ARG A 272 -5.63 -0.68 33.17
C ARG A 272 -5.44 -1.23 34.58
N HIS A 273 -4.20 -1.52 34.98
CA HIS A 273 -3.90 -2.03 36.32
C HIS A 273 -4.05 -0.95 37.41
N ARG A 274 -3.73 0.31 37.10
CA ARG A 274 -3.73 1.42 38.08
C ARG A 274 -5.07 2.14 38.20
N LEU A 275 -5.73 2.40 37.08
CA LEU A 275 -6.88 3.30 36.95
C LEU A 275 -8.16 2.57 36.52
N GLY A 276 -8.07 1.27 36.22
CA GLY A 276 -9.20 0.43 35.85
C GLY A 276 -9.47 0.37 34.33
N ARG A 277 -10.40 -0.51 33.96
CA ARG A 277 -10.62 -0.94 32.56
C ARG A 277 -11.18 0.17 31.67
N TRP A 278 -12.01 1.06 32.24
CA TRP A 278 -12.66 2.13 31.49
C TRP A 278 -11.67 3.18 30.98
N HIS A 279 -10.80 3.69 31.87
CA HIS A 279 -9.77 4.66 31.51
C HIS A 279 -8.78 4.11 30.48
N ALA A 280 -8.39 2.83 30.62
CA ALA A 280 -7.52 2.16 29.66
C ALA A 280 -8.14 2.07 28.26
N TRP A 281 -9.46 1.89 28.17
CA TRP A 281 -10.14 1.80 26.88
C TRP A 281 -10.32 3.18 26.24
N VAL A 282 -10.78 4.17 27.00
CA VAL A 282 -11.02 5.55 26.50
C VAL A 282 -9.72 6.21 26.00
N ILE A 283 -8.60 5.98 26.69
CA ILE A 283 -7.30 6.56 26.31
C ILE A 283 -6.56 5.65 25.34
N GLY A 284 -6.56 4.34 25.61
CA GLY A 284 -5.76 3.38 24.85
C GLY A 284 -6.26 3.15 23.43
N ALA A 285 -7.57 3.10 23.21
CA ALA A 285 -8.14 2.85 21.89
C ALA A 285 -7.75 3.92 20.84
N PRO A 286 -7.93 5.24 21.08
CA PRO A 286 -7.53 6.24 20.08
C PRO A 286 -6.02 6.28 19.87
N VAL A 287 -5.20 6.13 20.93
CA VAL A 287 -3.74 6.12 20.82
C VAL A 287 -3.27 4.92 20.00
N LEU A 288 -3.73 3.71 20.34
CA LEU A 288 -3.37 2.50 19.59
C LEU A 288 -3.92 2.53 18.16
N GLY A 289 -5.08 3.15 17.94
CA GLY A 289 -5.65 3.34 16.60
C GLY A 289 -4.77 4.23 15.73
N VAL A 290 -4.37 5.41 16.22
CA VAL A 290 -3.50 6.33 15.47
C VAL A 290 -2.14 5.70 15.23
N VAL A 291 -1.50 5.14 16.26
CA VAL A 291 -0.20 4.46 16.13
C VAL A 291 -0.31 3.26 15.20
N GLY A 292 -1.42 2.52 15.26
CA GLY A 292 -1.68 1.39 14.37
C GLY A 292 -1.81 1.81 12.90
N LEU A 293 -2.50 2.92 12.61
CA LEU A 293 -2.64 3.45 11.26
C LEU A 293 -1.30 4.00 10.72
N THR A 294 -0.52 4.72 11.54
CA THR A 294 0.79 5.22 11.10
C THR A 294 1.79 4.09 10.87
N LEU A 295 1.79 3.08 11.75
CA LEU A 295 2.58 1.88 11.57
C LEU A 295 2.17 1.12 10.29
N ALA A 296 0.86 1.03 10.04
CA ALA A 296 0.33 0.38 8.84
C ALA A 296 0.76 1.11 7.57
N ASP A 297 0.76 2.45 7.58
CA ASP A 297 1.21 3.23 6.43
C ASP A 297 2.71 3.06 6.16
N ALA A 298 3.54 3.04 7.20
CA ALA A 298 4.96 2.73 7.08
C ALA A 298 5.18 1.32 6.51
N THR A 299 4.41 0.34 7.01
CA THR A 299 4.43 -1.05 6.50
C THR A 299 4.06 -1.11 5.02
N ALA A 300 3.07 -0.34 4.58
CA ALA A 300 2.64 -0.29 3.17
C ALA A 300 3.74 0.26 2.23
N GLY A 301 4.70 1.03 2.74
CA GLY A 301 5.86 1.48 1.96
C GLY A 301 6.82 0.34 1.58
N LEU A 302 6.83 -0.76 2.36
CA LEU A 302 7.65 -1.93 2.08
C LEU A 302 7.00 -2.89 1.07
N LEU A 303 5.71 -2.74 0.82
CA LEU A 303 5.02 -3.54 -0.17
C LEU A 303 5.49 -3.17 -1.59
N PRO A 304 5.46 -4.11 -2.54
CA PRO A 304 5.68 -3.83 -3.95
C PRO A 304 4.91 -2.58 -4.42
N ASN A 305 5.61 -1.66 -5.07
CA ASN A 305 5.08 -0.37 -5.49
C ASN A 305 3.82 -0.43 -6.38
N LEU A 306 3.60 -1.53 -7.10
CA LEU A 306 2.45 -1.71 -7.99
C LEU A 306 1.19 -2.31 -7.32
N MET A 307 1.24 -2.62 -6.01
CA MET A 307 0.11 -3.23 -5.26
C MET A 307 -0.98 -2.24 -4.90
#